data_AF-A0A928JQY0-F1
#
_entry.id   AF-A0A928JQY0-F1
#
_cell.length_a   1.000
_cell.length_b   1.000
_cell.length_c   1.000
_cell.angle_alpha   90.00
_cell.angle_beta   90.00
_cell.angle_gamma   90.00
#
_symmetry.space_group_name_H-M   'P 1'
#
loop_
_entity.id
_entity.type
_entity.pdbx_description
1 polymer ?
#
loop_
_entity_poly.entity_id
_entity_poly.type
_entity_poly.pdbx_seq_one_letter_code
_entity_poly.pdbx_strand_id
1 'polypeptide(L)'
;MGLFDIFKKKKVELTEEQLKWNKMWELWTEEKTKSPYTELMTYQSEINNGGHSQYFCNVDNVSDLKKEMSALEEILTLLLRENLQKAYEAHLILEEKEDDEKAEEVLEQCDDVFYENEEQINHILQEYANTLEI
;
A
#
# COMPACT_ATOMS: atom_id res chain seq x y z
N MET A 1 -48.17 -15.21 -23.49
CA MET A 1 -47.13 -15.52 -22.49
C MET A 1 -45.80 -15.60 -23.21
N GLY A 2 -44.81 -14.87 -22.71
CA GLY A 2 -43.46 -14.80 -23.27
C GLY A 2 -42.72 -13.59 -22.72
N LEU A 3 -42.63 -13.49 -21.39
CA LEU A 3 -41.86 -12.47 -20.68
C LEU A 3 -40.37 -12.85 -20.78
N PHE A 4 -39.67 -12.33 -21.77
CA PHE A 4 -38.21 -12.30 -21.78
C PHE A 4 -37.76 -10.91 -22.20
N ASP A 5 -38.10 -9.93 -21.36
CA ASP A 5 -37.40 -8.65 -21.37
C ASP A 5 -35.95 -8.91 -20.98
N ILE A 6 -35.14 -8.91 -22.03
CA ILE A 6 -33.71 -8.69 -22.10
C ILE A 6 -33.27 -7.85 -20.89
N PHE A 7 -32.64 -8.50 -19.90
CA PHE A 7 -31.86 -7.83 -18.88
C PHE A 7 -30.71 -7.10 -19.59
N LYS A 8 -30.98 -5.85 -20.02
CA LYS A 8 -29.93 -4.84 -20.21
C LYS A 8 -29.18 -4.80 -18.89
N LYS A 9 -28.00 -5.42 -18.84
CA LYS A 9 -27.02 -5.13 -17.79
C LYS A 9 -26.88 -3.61 -17.77
N LYS A 10 -27.38 -2.97 -16.71
CA LYS A 10 -27.08 -1.57 -16.42
C LYS A 10 -25.56 -1.49 -16.45
N LYS A 11 -24.98 -0.75 -17.39
CA LYS A 11 -23.58 -0.32 -17.26
C LYS A 11 -23.54 0.41 -15.91
N VAL A 12 -22.81 -0.14 -14.96
CA VAL A 12 -22.56 0.57 -13.70
C VAL A 12 -21.71 1.76 -14.10
N GLU A 13 -22.31 2.95 -14.07
CA GLU A 13 -21.57 4.20 -14.22
C GLU A 13 -20.75 4.38 -12.94
N LEU A 14 -19.43 4.48 -13.10
CA LEU A 14 -18.53 4.73 -11.98
C LEU A 14 -18.74 6.16 -11.48
N THR A 15 -18.64 6.36 -10.17
CA THR A 15 -18.61 7.70 -9.60
C THR A 15 -17.31 8.40 -9.98
N GLU A 16 -17.27 9.73 -9.89
CA GLU A 16 -16.03 10.50 -10.12
C GLU A 16 -14.91 10.02 -9.18
N GLU A 17 -15.22 9.76 -7.91
CA GLU A 17 -14.28 9.22 -6.93
C GLU A 17 -13.70 7.86 -7.38
N GLN A 18 -14.54 6.95 -7.87
CA GLN A 18 -14.09 5.65 -8.38
C GLN A 18 -13.21 5.80 -9.64
N LEU A 19 -13.53 6.77 -10.50
CA LEU A 19 -12.72 7.06 -11.68
C LEU A 19 -11.34 7.61 -11.28
N LYS A 20 -11.26 8.53 -10.30
CA LYS A 20 -9.99 9.06 -9.80
C LYS A 20 -9.16 7.99 -9.11
N TRP A 21 -9.80 7.16 -8.28
CA TRP A 21 -9.14 6.03 -7.63
C TRP A 21 -8.53 5.07 -8.65
N ASN A 22 -9.31 4.68 -9.66
CA ASN A 22 -8.80 3.81 -10.74
C ASN A 22 -7.68 4.50 -11.53
N LYS A 23 -7.78 5.81 -11.78
CA LYS A 23 -6.75 6.57 -12.48
C LYS A 23 -5.42 6.60 -11.72
N MET A 24 -5.47 6.77 -10.41
CA MET A 24 -4.30 6.72 -9.54
C MET A 24 -3.55 5.37 -9.68
N TRP A 25 -4.27 4.24 -9.57
CA TRP A 25 -3.69 2.90 -9.73
C TRP A 25 -3.17 2.64 -11.15
N GLU A 26 -3.85 3.14 -12.18
CA GLU A 26 -3.34 3.10 -13.56
C GLU A 26 -2.02 3.85 -13.69
N LEU A 27 -1.92 5.08 -13.18
CA LEU A 27 -0.69 5.88 -13.23
C LEU A 27 0.47 5.21 -12.48
N TRP A 28 0.20 4.53 -11.37
CA TRP A 28 1.23 3.78 -10.64
C TRP A 28 1.73 2.58 -11.45
N THR A 29 0.82 1.82 -12.07
CA THR A 29 1.18 0.71 -12.97
C THR A 29 2.00 1.18 -14.18
N GLU A 30 1.76 2.40 -14.64
CA GLU A 30 2.49 3.05 -15.74
C GLU A 30 3.78 3.77 -15.30
N GLU A 31 4.18 3.67 -14.02
CA GLU A 31 5.36 4.36 -13.44
C GLU A 31 5.30 5.90 -13.57
N LYS A 32 4.08 6.47 -13.57
CA LYS A 32 3.82 7.92 -13.71
C LYS A 32 3.44 8.60 -12.40
N THR A 33 3.23 7.83 -11.34
CA THR A 33 3.03 8.36 -10.00
C THR A 33 4.31 9.03 -9.49
N LYS A 34 4.17 10.05 -8.66
CA LYS A 34 5.31 10.77 -8.07
C LYS A 34 5.49 10.38 -6.62
N SER A 35 6.75 10.39 -6.17
CA SER A 35 7.08 10.33 -4.75
C SER A 35 6.39 11.45 -3.96
N PRO A 36 5.89 11.19 -2.75
CA PRO A 36 5.99 9.93 -1.99
C PRO A 36 4.87 8.91 -2.28
N TYR A 37 3.98 9.19 -3.24
CA TYR A 37 2.81 8.34 -3.49
C TYR A 37 3.16 7.03 -4.20
N THR A 38 4.24 7.01 -4.98
CA THR A 38 4.72 5.78 -5.62
C THR A 38 5.10 4.74 -4.57
N GLU A 39 5.86 5.18 -3.57
CA GLU A 39 6.34 4.40 -2.44
C GLU A 39 5.16 3.97 -1.56
N LEU A 40 4.21 4.88 -1.27
CA LEU A 40 3.02 4.54 -0.49
C LEU A 40 2.14 3.48 -1.17
N MET A 41 1.97 3.57 -2.49
CA MET A 41 1.19 2.59 -3.25
C MET A 41 1.90 1.23 -3.34
N THR A 42 3.22 1.23 -3.52
CA THR A 42 4.04 0.01 -3.45
C THR A 42 3.94 -0.61 -2.06
N TYR A 43 4.13 0.18 -1.01
CA TYR A 43 4.03 -0.26 0.38
C TYR A 43 2.69 -0.91 0.69
N GLN A 44 1.58 -0.26 0.33
CA GLN A 44 0.25 -0.85 0.52
C GLN A 44 0.06 -2.14 -0.28
N SER A 45 0.47 -2.15 -1.55
CA SER A 45 0.33 -3.32 -2.42
C SER A 45 1.11 -4.52 -1.88
N GLU A 46 2.35 -4.32 -1.45
CA GLU A 46 3.20 -5.40 -0.95
C GLU A 46 2.72 -5.95 0.40
N ILE A 47 2.34 -5.07 1.34
CA ILE A 47 1.82 -5.53 2.63
C ILE A 47 0.53 -6.32 2.45
N ASN A 48 -0.40 -5.84 1.62
CA ASN A 48 -1.65 -6.56 1.37
C ASN A 48 -1.46 -7.91 0.65
N ASN A 49 -0.29 -8.15 0.03
CA ASN A 49 0.02 -9.39 -0.66
C ASN A 49 0.86 -10.36 0.20
N GLY A 50 1.68 -9.88 1.13
CA GLY A 50 2.56 -10.74 1.93
C GLY A 50 3.21 -10.08 3.16
N GLY A 51 2.61 -9.01 3.69
CA GLY A 51 3.09 -8.33 4.89
C GLY A 51 4.36 -7.50 4.68
N HIS A 52 4.88 -6.94 5.78
CA HIS A 52 6.11 -6.16 5.80
C HIS A 52 7.31 -6.99 5.35
N SER A 53 7.33 -8.29 5.64
CA SER A 53 8.38 -9.21 5.16
C SER A 53 8.48 -9.20 3.64
N GLN A 54 7.34 -9.34 2.94
CA GLN A 54 7.32 -9.27 1.49
C GLN A 54 7.75 -7.90 0.97
N TYR A 55 7.24 -6.82 1.58
CA TYR A 55 7.62 -5.46 1.20
C TYR A 55 9.13 -5.24 1.25
N PHE A 56 9.77 -5.54 2.37
CA PHE A 56 11.20 -5.33 2.52
C PHE A 56 12.01 -6.22 1.57
N CYS A 57 11.67 -7.51 1.47
CA CYS A 57 12.35 -8.43 0.54
C CYS A 57 12.24 -7.95 -0.91
N ASN A 58 11.07 -7.49 -1.36
CA ASN A 58 10.87 -7.09 -2.75
C ASN A 58 11.53 -5.75 -3.06
N VAL A 59 11.43 -4.79 -2.14
CA VAL A 59 11.97 -3.44 -2.34
C VAL A 59 13.49 -3.42 -2.28
N ASP A 60 14.12 -4.14 -1.35
CA ASP A 60 15.59 -4.17 -1.25
C ASP A 60 16.25 -4.74 -2.52
N ASN A 61 15.53 -5.59 -3.25
CA ASN A 61 15.98 -6.14 -4.53
C ASN A 61 15.91 -5.16 -5.71
N VAL A 62 15.11 -4.10 -5.64
CA VAL A 62 14.80 -3.22 -6.79
C VAL A 62 15.03 -1.73 -6.55
N SER A 63 15.11 -1.29 -5.30
CA SER A 63 15.22 0.11 -4.89
C SER A 63 16.08 0.27 -3.64
N ASP A 64 16.43 1.52 -3.31
CA ASP A 64 17.14 1.85 -2.08
C ASP A 64 16.13 1.93 -0.93
N LEU A 65 16.10 0.90 -0.09
CA LEU A 65 15.13 0.78 0.99
C LEU A 65 15.15 1.99 1.95
N LYS A 66 16.29 2.66 2.15
CA LYS A 66 16.35 3.86 3.00
C LYS A 66 15.64 5.06 2.36
N LYS A 67 15.67 5.18 1.03
CA LYS A 67 14.94 6.25 0.34
C LYS A 67 13.44 6.00 0.39
N GLU A 68 13.03 4.76 0.21
CA GLU A 68 11.64 4.33 0.32
C GLU A 68 11.08 4.63 1.71
N MET A 69 11.82 4.24 2.76
CA MET A 69 11.47 4.60 4.13
C MET A 69 11.35 6.12 4.32
N SER A 70 12.31 6.90 3.82
CA SER A 70 12.28 8.36 3.97
C SER A 70 11.03 8.97 3.32
N ALA A 71 10.66 8.52 2.12
CA ALA A 71 9.46 8.98 1.43
C ALA A 71 8.18 8.59 2.17
N LEU A 72 8.10 7.37 2.69
CA LEU A 72 6.97 6.91 3.50
C LEU A 72 6.84 7.70 4.81
N GLU A 73 7.96 7.97 5.49
CA GLU A 73 7.97 8.76 6.72
C GLU A 73 7.39 10.17 6.49
N GLU A 74 7.59 10.79 5.34
CA GLU A 74 7.05 12.13 5.05
C GLU A 74 5.51 12.18 5.01
N ILE A 75 4.85 11.10 4.63
CA ILE A 75 3.40 11.08 4.39
C ILE A 75 2.59 10.25 5.40
N LEU A 76 3.20 9.23 6.02
CA LEU A 76 2.52 8.39 7.00
C LEU A 76 2.18 9.17 8.28
N THR A 77 1.09 8.76 8.93
CA THR A 77 0.74 9.22 10.27
C THR A 77 1.79 8.75 11.28
N LEU A 78 1.86 9.41 12.46
CA LEU A 78 2.84 9.05 13.48
C LEU A 78 2.79 7.56 13.86
N LEU A 79 1.58 7.00 14.02
CA LEU A 79 1.38 5.60 14.35
C LEU A 79 1.98 4.67 13.28
N LEU A 80 1.63 4.89 12.02
CA LEU A 80 2.11 4.05 10.91
C LEU A 80 3.60 4.25 10.65
N ARG A 81 4.13 5.44 10.93
CA ARG A 81 5.56 5.74 10.85
C ARG A 81 6.36 4.96 11.89
N GLU A 82 5.92 4.99 13.14
CA GLU A 82 6.55 4.21 14.22
C GLU A 82 6.45 2.71 13.94
N ASN A 83 5.32 2.26 13.39
CA ASN A 83 5.14 0.87 12.96
C ASN A 83 6.11 0.47 11.85
N LEU A 84 6.26 1.29 10.81
CA LEU A 84 7.21 1.07 9.71
C LEU A 84 8.64 0.97 10.22
N GLN A 85 9.05 1.86 11.13
CA GLN A 85 10.39 1.85 11.73
C GLN A 85 10.63 0.57 12.54
N LYS A 86 9.65 0.17 13.37
CA LYS A 86 9.72 -1.07 14.15
C LYS A 86 9.81 -2.30 13.24
N ALA A 87 9.04 -2.34 12.16
CA ALA A 87 9.08 -3.42 11.19
C ALA A 87 10.44 -3.48 10.48
N TYR A 88 11.00 -2.32 10.10
CA TYR A 88 12.31 -2.26 9.47
C TYR A 88 13.43 -2.74 10.39
N GLU A 89 13.41 -2.34 11.67
CA GLU A 89 14.39 -2.82 12.66
C GLU A 89 14.34 -4.35 12.82
N ALA A 90 13.14 -4.93 12.86
CA ALA A 90 12.98 -6.38 12.91
C ALA A 90 13.46 -7.08 11.64
N HIS A 91 13.18 -6.49 10.47
CA HIS A 91 13.70 -7.01 9.20
C HIS A 91 15.23 -7.05 9.18
N LEU A 92 15.91 -5.99 9.64
CA LEU A 92 17.38 -5.97 9.72
C LEU A 92 17.93 -7.06 10.66
N ILE A 93 17.23 -7.36 11.75
CA ILE A 93 17.61 -8.48 12.64
C ILE A 93 17.50 -9.82 11.89
N LEU A 94 16.45 -10.01 11.10
CA LEU A 94 16.26 -11.23 10.31
C LEU A 94 17.27 -11.37 9.16
N GLU A 95 17.77 -10.26 8.60
CA GLU A 95 18.89 -10.32 7.64
C GLU A 95 20.19 -10.84 8.29
N GLU A 96 20.44 -10.48 9.55
CA GLU A 96 21.60 -10.97 10.30
C GLU A 96 21.39 -12.39 10.85
N LYS A 97 20.15 -12.71 11.22
CA LYS A 97 19.75 -13.96 11.86
C LYS A 97 18.34 -14.37 11.38
N GLU A 98 18.32 -15.14 10.30
CA GLU A 98 17.09 -15.57 9.61
C GLU A 98 16.09 -16.33 10.52
N ASP A 99 16.55 -16.96 11.60
CA ASP A 99 15.74 -17.77 12.52
C ASP A 99 15.40 -17.07 13.85
N ASP A 100 15.43 -15.74 13.90
CA ASP A 100 15.06 -15.00 15.10
C ASP A 100 13.53 -14.89 15.28
N GLU A 101 12.96 -15.85 16.02
CA GLU A 101 11.52 -15.94 16.33
C GLU A 101 10.92 -14.63 16.88
N LYS A 102 11.71 -13.81 17.62
CA LYS A 102 11.20 -12.56 18.18
C LYS A 102 11.07 -11.47 17.12
N ALA A 103 12.01 -11.42 16.18
CA ALA A 103 11.93 -10.48 15.07
C ALA A 103 10.79 -10.86 14.11
N GLU A 104 10.57 -12.16 13.88
CA GLU A 104 9.38 -12.65 13.15
C GLU A 104 8.08 -12.23 13.85
N GLU A 105 7.96 -12.46 15.15
CA GLU A 105 6.78 -12.05 15.93
C GLU A 105 6.54 -10.53 15.86
N VAL A 106 7.62 -9.74 15.88
CA VAL A 106 7.53 -8.28 15.72
C VAL A 106 6.98 -7.90 14.35
N LEU A 107 7.42 -8.54 13.26
CA LEU A 107 6.90 -8.26 11.92
C LEU A 107 5.42 -8.60 11.82
N GLU A 108 4.99 -9.75 12.33
CA GLU A 108 3.57 -10.16 12.35
C GLU A 108 2.71 -9.13 13.11
N GLN A 109 3.18 -8.65 14.26
CA GLN A 109 2.50 -7.58 15.00
C GLN A 109 2.44 -6.26 14.20
N CYS A 110 3.47 -5.95 13.42
CA CYS A 110 3.46 -4.75 12.59
C CYS A 110 2.47 -4.89 11.42
N ASP A 111 2.34 -6.09 10.84
CA ASP A 111 1.30 -6.39 9.85
C ASP A 111 -0.10 -6.15 10.43
N ASP A 112 -0.38 -6.67 11.63
CA ASP A 112 -1.65 -6.46 12.31
C ASP A 112 -1.96 -4.96 12.51
N VAL A 113 -1.00 -4.19 13.01
CA VAL A 113 -1.15 -2.73 13.19
C VAL A 113 -1.42 -2.03 11.86
N PHE A 114 -0.78 -2.46 10.77
CA PHE A 114 -1.05 -1.92 9.44
C PHE A 114 -2.50 -2.20 9.03
N TYR A 115 -2.97 -3.45 9.12
CA TYR A 115 -4.32 -3.82 8.71
C TYR A 115 -5.40 -3.12 9.54
N GLU A 116 -5.19 -2.99 10.85
CA GLU A 116 -6.10 -2.23 11.72
C GLU A 116 -6.19 -0.75 11.37
N ASN A 117 -5.18 -0.20 10.69
CA ASN A 117 -5.06 1.21 10.37
C ASN A 117 -5.02 1.50 8.87
N GLU A 118 -5.36 0.53 8.02
CA GLU A 118 -5.29 0.65 6.56
C GLU A 118 -6.17 1.79 6.03
N GLU A 119 -7.29 2.09 6.71
CA GLU A 119 -8.15 3.22 6.37
C GLU A 119 -7.40 4.56 6.37
N GLN A 120 -6.36 4.74 7.21
CA GLN A 120 -5.55 5.95 7.21
C GLN A 120 -4.73 6.08 5.91
N ILE A 121 -4.20 4.97 5.41
CA ILE A 121 -3.48 4.92 4.12
C ILE A 121 -4.44 5.17 2.97
N ASN A 122 -5.60 4.50 3.00
CA ASN A 122 -6.64 4.71 2.00
C ASN A 122 -7.09 6.17 1.95
N HIS A 123 -7.20 6.85 3.10
CA HIS A 123 -7.54 8.26 3.14
C HIS A 123 -6.49 9.13 2.44
N ILE A 124 -5.19 8.92 2.73
CA ILE A 124 -4.09 9.64 2.07
C ILE A 124 -4.14 9.41 0.54
N LEU A 125 -4.34 8.17 0.11
CA LEU A 125 -4.43 7.82 -1.31
C LEU A 125 -5.68 8.41 -1.97
N GLN A 126 -6.81 8.48 -1.27
CA GLN A 126 -8.02 9.14 -1.75
C GLN A 126 -7.80 10.64 -1.94
N GLU A 127 -7.14 11.31 -0.99
CA GLU A 127 -6.77 12.72 -1.12
C GLU A 127 -5.87 12.94 -2.34
N TYR A 128 -4.87 12.07 -2.53
CA TYR A 128 -4.01 12.11 -3.73
C TYR A 128 -4.82 11.90 -5.01
N ALA A 129 -5.65 10.86 -5.07
CA ALA A 129 -6.51 10.59 -6.22
C ALA A 129 -7.39 11.80 -6.56
N ASN A 130 -7.91 12.50 -5.55
CA ASN A 130 -8.72 13.71 -5.74
C ASN A 130 -7.99 14.88 -6.40
N THR A 131 -6.65 14.91 -6.36
CA THR A 131 -5.83 15.90 -7.07
C THR A 131 -5.68 15.60 -8.56
N LEU A 132 -6.04 14.39 -9.00
CA LEU A 132 -5.89 13.96 -10.39
C LEU A 132 -7.05 14.45 -11.26
N GLU A 133 -6.73 14.81 -12.50
CA GLU A 133 -7.71 15.12 -13.54
C GLU A 133 -8.22 13.80 -14.18
N ILE A 134 -9.54 13.75 -14.47
CA ILE A 134 -10.20 12.64 -15.19
C ILE A 134 -10.46 13.03 -16.65
#